data_AF-A0A6N2NLY7-F1
#
_entry.id   AF-A0A6N2NLY7-F1
#
_cell.length_a   1.000
_cell.length_b   1.000
_cell.length_c   1.000
_cell.angle_alpha   90.00
_cell.angle_beta   90.00
_cell.angle_gamma   90.00
#
_symmetry.space_group_name_H-M   'P 1'
#
loop_
_entity.id
_entity.type
_entity.pdbx_description
1 polymer ?
#
loop_
_entity_poly.entity_id
_entity_poly.type
_entity_poly.pdbx_seq_one_letter_code
_entity_poly.pdbx_strand_id
1 'polypeptide(L)'
;MEIEMEARVKALSYKVKGMSRESPSQKASHVLDSDLRSHWSTATNTKEWILLELDEPCLLSHIRIYNKSVLEWEIAVGLRYKPDAFVKVRPRCEAPRRDMIYPMNYTPCRYVRISCLRGNPIAIFFIQLIGVPVAGLEPEFLPVVNHLLPNIISHKQDAHDMHLQLLQDITNRLLVFLPQLEADLTSFLDAPEQNLCFLAMLAGPLYPILHIVNESHTALLCS
;
A
#
# COMPACT_ATOMS: atom_id res chain seq x y z
N MET A 1 23.81 -3.48 -7.36
CA MET A 1 23.58 -3.18 -5.94
C MET A 1 22.44 -4.09 -5.50
N GLU A 2 22.78 -5.26 -4.99
CA GLU A 2 21.82 -6.14 -4.32
C GLU A 2 21.43 -5.43 -3.03
N ILE A 3 20.16 -5.03 -2.92
CA ILE A 3 19.64 -4.49 -1.67
C ILE A 3 19.26 -5.71 -0.84
N GLU A 4 19.85 -5.85 0.35
CA GLU A 4 19.36 -6.77 1.37
C GLU A 4 17.93 -6.37 1.69
N MET A 5 16.96 -7.06 1.08
CA MET A 5 15.56 -6.86 1.37
C MET A 5 15.29 -7.37 2.79
N GLU A 6 14.62 -6.53 3.59
CA GLU A 6 14.19 -6.90 4.95
C GLU A 6 13.42 -8.23 4.91
N ALA A 7 13.68 -9.13 5.85
CA ALA A 7 13.17 -10.51 5.80
C ALA A 7 11.64 -10.63 5.65
N ARG A 8 10.89 -9.61 6.10
CA ARG A 8 9.43 -9.57 6.05
C ARG A 8 8.84 -9.04 4.74
N VAL A 9 9.61 -8.31 3.93
CA VAL A 9 9.10 -7.74 2.67
C VAL A 9 9.27 -8.73 1.53
N LYS A 10 8.27 -8.81 0.65
CA LYS A 10 8.30 -9.68 -0.52
C LYS A 10 7.85 -8.94 -1.76
N ALA A 11 8.19 -9.50 -2.92
CA ALA A 11 7.58 -9.09 -4.17
C ALA A 11 6.07 -9.36 -4.10
N LEU A 12 5.28 -8.36 -4.47
CA LEU A 12 3.83 -8.38 -4.42
C LEU A 12 3.27 -8.65 -5.81
N SER A 13 2.32 -9.57 -5.90
CA SER A 13 1.55 -9.81 -7.12
C SER A 13 0.59 -8.65 -7.38
N TYR A 14 0.49 -8.25 -8.64
CA TYR A 14 -0.42 -7.22 -9.10
C TYR A 14 -0.82 -7.48 -10.56
N LYS A 15 -1.88 -6.81 -10.99
CA LYS A 15 -2.28 -6.74 -12.40
C LYS A 15 -2.30 -5.30 -12.89
N VAL A 16 -2.22 -5.13 -14.21
CA VAL A 16 -2.47 -3.82 -14.83
C VAL A 16 -3.98 -3.59 -14.84
N LYS A 17 -4.46 -2.67 -14.01
CA LYS A 17 -5.89 -2.28 -13.95
C LYS A 17 -6.26 -1.36 -15.09
N GLY A 18 -5.32 -0.52 -15.53
CA GLY A 18 -5.54 0.38 -16.65
C GLY A 18 -4.27 1.09 -17.08
N MET A 19 -4.34 1.71 -18.25
CA MET A 19 -3.28 2.46 -18.88
C MET A 19 -3.91 3.51 -19.80
N SER A 20 -3.16 4.55 -20.14
CA SER A 20 -3.64 5.54 -21.09
C SER A 20 -3.54 5.07 -22.55
N ARG A 21 -2.41 4.45 -22.91
CA ARG A 21 -2.11 3.99 -24.27
C ARG A 21 -1.11 2.85 -24.23
N GLU A 22 -1.11 2.04 -25.28
CA GLU A 22 -0.06 1.07 -25.56
C GLU A 22 0.11 0.92 -27.08
N SER A 23 1.29 0.51 -27.51
CA SER A 23 1.53 0.10 -28.90
C SER A 23 1.11 -1.37 -29.11
N PRO A 24 0.77 -1.79 -30.34
CA PRO A 24 0.29 -3.13 -30.62
C PRO A 24 1.20 -4.26 -30.13
N SER A 25 2.53 -4.06 -30.18
CA SER A 25 3.53 -5.05 -29.79
C SER A 25 4.15 -4.82 -28.41
N GLN A 26 3.92 -3.68 -27.75
CA GLN A 26 4.51 -3.35 -26.43
C GLN A 26 3.39 -3.11 -25.41
N LYS A 27 2.80 -4.23 -24.99
CA LYS A 27 1.63 -4.29 -24.12
C LYS A 27 1.93 -3.87 -22.69
N ALA A 28 0.93 -3.31 -22.02
CA ALA A 28 1.07 -2.92 -20.62
C ALA A 28 1.38 -4.11 -19.70
N SER A 29 0.89 -5.32 -20.03
CA SER A 29 1.19 -6.54 -19.28
C SER A 29 2.67 -6.92 -19.26
N HIS A 30 3.48 -6.44 -20.20
CA HIS A 30 4.92 -6.70 -20.21
C HIS A 30 5.63 -6.11 -18.99
N VAL A 31 5.05 -5.10 -18.32
CA VAL A 31 5.68 -4.57 -17.08
C VAL A 31 5.68 -5.55 -15.92
N LEU A 32 4.93 -6.65 -16.01
CA LEU A 32 4.86 -7.70 -15.00
C LEU A 32 6.06 -8.67 -15.07
N ASP A 33 6.67 -8.78 -16.24
CA ASP A 33 7.80 -9.68 -16.48
C ASP A 33 9.11 -8.91 -16.34
N SER A 34 10.09 -9.50 -15.65
CA SER A 34 11.44 -8.97 -15.55
C SER A 34 12.27 -9.12 -16.85
N ASP A 35 11.74 -9.77 -17.90
CA ASP A 35 12.41 -9.92 -19.20
C ASP A 35 12.56 -8.58 -19.95
N LEU A 36 13.81 -8.13 -20.07
CA LEU A 36 14.20 -6.90 -20.77
C LEU A 36 14.01 -6.94 -22.29
N ARG A 37 13.61 -8.09 -22.87
CA ARG A 37 13.23 -8.19 -24.28
C ARG A 37 11.83 -7.64 -24.53
N SER A 38 10.97 -7.67 -23.51
CA SER A 38 9.62 -7.12 -23.55
C SER A 38 9.56 -5.80 -22.77
N HIS A 39 8.65 -4.92 -23.15
CA HIS A 39 8.38 -3.69 -22.40
C HIS A 39 6.97 -3.20 -22.70
N TRP A 40 6.48 -2.29 -21.86
CA TRP A 40 5.36 -1.44 -22.22
C TRP A 40 5.87 -0.20 -22.94
N SER A 41 5.18 0.22 -24.01
CA SER A 41 5.40 1.53 -24.63
C SER A 41 4.11 2.12 -25.15
N THR A 42 3.98 3.44 -25.01
CA THR A 42 2.85 4.19 -25.56
C THR A 42 3.10 4.70 -26.98
N ALA A 43 4.32 4.58 -27.50
CA ALA A 43 4.78 5.21 -28.74
C ALA A 43 4.57 6.75 -28.80
N THR A 44 4.37 7.39 -27.64
CA THR A 44 4.18 8.84 -27.51
C THR A 44 5.24 9.44 -26.59
N ASN A 45 5.44 10.75 -26.73
CA ASN A 45 6.37 11.52 -25.91
C ASN A 45 5.65 12.43 -24.89
N THR A 46 4.31 12.43 -24.93
CA THR A 46 3.39 13.24 -24.11
C THR A 46 3.05 12.55 -22.80
N LYS A 47 2.33 13.22 -21.89
CA LYS A 47 1.93 12.64 -20.62
C LYS A 47 1.06 11.40 -20.79
N GLU A 48 1.49 10.28 -20.21
CA GLU A 48 0.80 8.99 -20.21
C GLU A 48 0.83 8.38 -18.80
N TRP A 49 0.06 7.32 -18.56
CA TRP A 49 0.00 6.69 -17.24
C TRP A 49 -0.29 5.20 -17.32
N ILE A 50 0.14 4.49 -16.28
CA ILE A 50 -0.21 3.10 -16.01
C ILE A 50 -0.69 2.98 -14.57
N LEU A 51 -1.72 2.17 -14.36
CA LEU A 51 -2.35 1.91 -13.07
C LEU A 51 -2.26 0.42 -12.76
N LEU A 52 -1.67 0.13 -11.62
CA LEU A 52 -1.48 -1.20 -11.08
C LEU A 52 -2.46 -1.42 -9.94
N GLU A 53 -2.99 -2.63 -9.84
CA GLU A 53 -3.85 -3.10 -8.75
C GLU A 53 -3.21 -4.34 -8.15
N LEU A 54 -2.83 -4.24 -6.88
CA LEU A 54 -2.37 -5.36 -6.08
C LEU A 54 -3.53 -6.31 -5.82
N ASP A 55 -3.22 -7.61 -5.77
CA ASP A 55 -4.22 -8.65 -5.47
C ASP A 55 -4.89 -8.38 -4.10
N GLU A 56 -4.08 -7.96 -3.13
CA GLU A 56 -4.51 -7.55 -1.78
C GLU A 56 -3.87 -6.20 -1.39
N PRO A 57 -4.51 -5.41 -0.52
CA PRO A 57 -3.88 -4.24 0.09
C PRO A 57 -2.56 -4.59 0.80
N CYS A 58 -1.66 -3.62 0.89
CA CYS A 58 -0.34 -3.81 1.50
C CYS A 58 0.17 -2.56 2.20
N LEU A 59 1.20 -2.76 3.03
CA LEU A 59 2.16 -1.72 3.40
C LEU A 59 3.27 -1.74 2.36
N LEU A 60 3.24 -0.78 1.43
CA LEU A 60 4.19 -0.71 0.33
C LEU A 60 5.55 -0.21 0.84
N SER A 61 6.56 -1.06 0.77
CA SER A 61 7.90 -0.78 1.26
C SER A 61 8.77 -0.14 0.17
N HIS A 62 8.80 -0.72 -1.03
CA HIS A 62 9.57 -0.23 -2.16
C HIS A 62 8.83 -0.41 -3.48
N ILE A 63 9.17 0.42 -4.46
CA ILE A 63 8.86 0.20 -5.87
C ILE A 63 10.16 0.14 -6.64
N ARG A 64 10.41 -0.98 -7.32
CA ARG A 64 11.49 -1.12 -8.28
C ARG A 64 10.95 -0.90 -9.69
N ILE A 65 11.59 -0.04 -10.47
CA ILE A 65 11.19 0.27 -11.84
C ILE A 65 12.44 0.22 -12.71
N TYR A 66 12.44 -0.64 -13.72
CA TYR A 66 13.45 -0.59 -14.76
C TYR A 66 12.94 0.27 -15.92
N ASN A 67 13.43 1.50 -15.94
CA ASN A 67 13.09 2.48 -16.96
C ASN A 67 13.80 2.23 -18.29
N LYS A 68 13.05 2.31 -19.40
CA LYS A 68 13.63 2.29 -20.76
C LYS A 68 13.89 3.70 -21.28
N SER A 69 12.89 4.57 -21.27
CA SER A 69 12.98 5.88 -21.93
C SER A 69 12.04 6.96 -21.38
N VAL A 70 11.41 6.74 -20.22
CA VAL A 70 10.76 7.81 -19.46
C VAL A 70 11.83 8.78 -18.98
N LEU A 71 11.54 10.08 -19.03
CA LEU A 71 12.43 11.14 -18.57
C LEU A 71 11.98 11.74 -17.24
N GLU A 72 10.66 11.81 -17.03
CA GLU A 72 10.08 12.34 -15.80
C GLU A 72 8.81 11.57 -15.46
N TRP A 73 8.62 11.27 -14.18
CA TRP A 73 7.42 10.62 -13.68
C TRP A 73 6.98 11.14 -12.31
N GLU A 74 5.75 10.81 -11.96
CA GLU A 74 5.15 10.99 -10.64
C GLU A 74 4.52 9.65 -10.23
N ILE A 75 4.63 9.29 -8.94
CA ILE A 75 4.04 8.07 -8.40
C ILE A 75 3.03 8.47 -7.34
N ALA A 76 1.80 7.98 -7.51
CA ALA A 76 0.72 8.12 -6.55
C ALA A 76 0.19 6.75 -6.16
N VAL A 77 -0.26 6.60 -4.92
CA VAL A 77 -0.84 5.35 -4.42
C VAL A 77 -2.16 5.61 -3.72
N GLY A 78 -3.01 4.62 -3.63
CA GLY A 78 -4.29 4.72 -2.91
C GLY A 78 -4.80 3.37 -2.45
N LEU A 79 -5.59 3.35 -1.39
CA LEU A 79 -6.32 2.17 -0.93
C LEU A 79 -7.63 1.96 -1.73
N ARG A 80 -8.24 3.05 -2.23
CA ARG A 80 -9.45 3.02 -3.05
C ARG A 80 -9.18 3.45 -4.50
N TYR A 81 -9.94 2.86 -5.43
CA TYR A 81 -9.94 3.28 -6.82
C TYR A 81 -10.87 4.49 -7.02
N LYS A 82 -10.49 5.63 -6.42
CA LYS A 82 -11.15 6.93 -6.62
C LYS A 82 -10.09 8.02 -6.81
N PRO A 83 -10.24 8.97 -7.76
CA PRO A 83 -9.19 9.94 -8.06
C PRO A 83 -8.70 10.78 -6.88
N ASP A 84 -9.61 11.15 -5.99
CA ASP A 84 -9.39 11.91 -4.76
C ASP A 84 -8.71 11.09 -3.64
N ALA A 85 -8.74 9.75 -3.73
CA ALA A 85 -8.12 8.86 -2.75
C ALA A 85 -6.62 8.59 -3.02
N PHE A 86 -6.07 9.08 -4.13
CA PHE A 86 -4.65 8.89 -4.45
C PHE A 86 -3.78 9.96 -3.78
N VAL A 87 -2.77 9.51 -3.05
CA VAL A 87 -1.75 10.34 -2.43
C VAL A 87 -0.46 10.24 -3.23
N LYS A 88 0.16 11.39 -3.54
CA LYS A 88 1.44 11.45 -4.25
C LYS A 88 2.58 11.08 -3.30
N VAL A 89 3.01 9.82 -3.34
CA VAL A 89 4.15 9.32 -2.56
C VAL A 89 5.49 9.73 -3.17
N ARG A 90 5.51 9.96 -4.48
CA ARG A 90 6.66 10.54 -5.16
C ARG A 90 6.18 11.69 -6.03
N PRO A 91 6.49 12.95 -5.68
CA PRO A 91 6.19 14.08 -6.56
C PRO A 91 6.97 13.96 -7.87
N ARG A 92 6.64 14.81 -8.85
CA ARG A 92 7.36 14.91 -10.12
C ARG A 92 8.86 14.88 -9.91
N CYS A 93 9.52 13.88 -10.47
CA CYS A 93 10.96 13.72 -10.40
C CYS A 93 11.51 13.15 -11.72
N GLU A 94 12.82 13.30 -11.91
CA GLU A 94 13.54 12.69 -13.02
C GLU A 94 13.45 11.15 -12.93
N ALA A 95 13.34 10.52 -14.10
CA ALA A 95 13.32 9.07 -14.26
C ALA A 95 14.65 8.62 -14.88
N PRO A 96 15.65 8.20 -14.08
CA PRO A 96 16.90 7.68 -14.62
C PRO A 96 16.67 6.48 -15.53
N ARG A 97 17.35 6.40 -16.65
CA ARG A 97 17.24 5.28 -17.63
C ARG A 97 18.02 4.05 -17.16
N ARG A 98 17.66 3.53 -16.00
CA ARG A 98 18.27 2.35 -15.36
C ARG A 98 17.25 1.71 -14.42
N ASP A 99 17.67 0.60 -13.81
CA ASP A 99 16.96 0.01 -12.69
C ASP A 99 17.01 0.93 -11.47
N MET A 100 15.85 1.32 -10.98
CA MET A 100 15.66 2.26 -9.88
C MET A 100 14.82 1.63 -8.79
N ILE A 101 15.20 1.84 -7.52
CA ILE A 101 14.44 1.41 -6.36
C ILE A 101 14.06 2.64 -5.54
N TYR A 102 12.77 2.82 -5.32
CA TYR A 102 12.21 3.93 -4.57
C TYR A 102 11.64 3.44 -3.23
N PRO A 103 12.12 3.95 -2.09
CA PRO A 103 11.50 3.66 -0.80
C PRO A 103 10.14 4.35 -0.70
N MET A 104 9.16 3.63 -0.17
CA MET A 104 7.78 4.05 0.01
C MET A 104 7.38 4.13 1.49
N ASN A 105 8.30 3.87 2.41
CA ASN A 105 8.11 4.00 3.86
C ASN A 105 6.86 3.27 4.38
N TYR A 106 6.59 2.07 3.86
CA TYR A 106 5.44 1.26 4.28
C TYR A 106 4.09 1.98 4.06
N THR A 107 3.98 2.80 3.01
CA THR A 107 2.74 3.52 2.69
C THR A 107 1.60 2.54 2.40
N PRO A 108 0.43 2.66 3.06
CA PRO A 108 -0.73 1.81 2.80
C PRO A 108 -1.28 2.02 1.40
N CYS A 109 -1.39 0.94 0.61
CA CYS A 109 -2.05 1.03 -0.70
C CYS A 109 -2.52 -0.32 -1.24
N ARG A 110 -3.45 -0.23 -2.19
CA ARG A 110 -3.85 -1.32 -3.10
C ARG A 110 -3.63 -0.96 -4.57
N TYR A 111 -3.60 0.33 -4.87
CA TYR A 111 -3.44 0.86 -6.20
C TYR A 111 -2.16 1.69 -6.28
N VAL A 112 -1.40 1.49 -7.36
CA VAL A 112 -0.20 2.28 -7.67
C VAL A 112 -0.36 2.87 -9.06
N ARG A 113 -0.35 4.19 -9.16
CA ARG A 113 -0.42 4.94 -10.41
C ARG A 113 0.93 5.57 -10.70
N ILE A 114 1.50 5.21 -11.84
CA ILE A 114 2.72 5.84 -12.35
C ILE A 114 2.33 6.74 -13.52
N SER A 115 2.49 8.04 -13.33
CA SER A 115 2.24 9.05 -14.36
C SER A 115 3.56 9.43 -15.03
N CYS A 116 3.76 8.96 -16.25
CA CYS A 116 4.92 9.29 -17.08
C CYS A 116 4.68 10.66 -17.73
N LEU A 117 5.38 11.69 -17.28
CA LEU A 117 5.11 13.08 -17.67
C LEU A 117 5.82 13.46 -18.97
N ARG A 118 6.97 12.85 -19.23
CA ARG A 118 7.79 13.07 -20.44
C ARG A 118 8.57 11.81 -20.76
N GLY A 119 8.74 11.48 -22.05
CA GLY A 119 9.55 10.37 -22.52
C GLY A 119 9.88 10.50 -24.02
N ASN A 120 10.71 9.60 -24.54
CA ASN A 120 10.95 9.51 -25.99
C ASN A 120 11.32 8.08 -26.45
N PRO A 121 10.33 7.22 -26.77
CA PRO A 121 8.92 7.32 -26.34
C PRO A 121 8.79 7.00 -24.84
N ILE A 122 7.60 7.13 -24.25
CA ILE A 122 7.35 6.57 -22.91
C ILE A 122 7.42 5.05 -23.03
N ALA A 123 8.34 4.47 -22.27
CA ALA A 123 8.50 3.03 -22.18
C ALA A 123 9.16 2.61 -20.87
N ILE A 124 8.67 1.51 -20.32
CA ILE A 124 9.14 0.90 -19.06
C ILE A 124 9.31 -0.59 -19.33
N PHE A 125 10.45 -1.16 -18.94
CA PHE A 125 10.69 -2.61 -19.07
C PHE A 125 9.80 -3.36 -18.08
N PHE A 126 10.03 -3.16 -16.78
CA PHE A 126 9.25 -3.80 -15.73
C PHE A 126 9.07 -2.92 -14.51
N ILE A 127 8.06 -3.27 -13.71
CA ILE A 127 7.78 -2.71 -12.40
C ILE A 127 7.73 -3.88 -11.41
N GLN A 128 8.20 -3.68 -10.20
CA GLN A 128 8.09 -4.65 -9.13
C GLN A 128 7.69 -3.91 -7.86
N LEU A 129 6.55 -4.30 -7.30
CA LEU A 129 6.04 -3.77 -6.03
C LEU A 129 6.53 -4.66 -4.90
N ILE A 130 7.06 -4.06 -3.84
CA ILE A 130 7.67 -4.78 -2.73
C ILE A 130 7.07 -4.26 -1.43
N GLY A 131 6.61 -5.15 -0.56
CA GLY A 131 6.01 -4.75 0.71
C GLY A 131 5.49 -5.93 1.51
N VAL A 132 4.59 -5.62 2.43
CA VAL A 132 3.93 -6.60 3.30
C VAL A 132 2.44 -6.60 2.99
N PRO A 133 1.85 -7.72 2.54
CA PRO A 133 0.41 -7.80 2.34
C PRO A 133 -0.32 -7.72 3.67
N VAL A 134 -1.43 -6.97 3.68
CA VAL A 134 -2.32 -6.81 4.82
C VAL A 134 -3.75 -6.95 4.29
N ALA A 135 -4.23 -8.19 4.27
CA ALA A 135 -5.57 -8.50 3.81
C ALA A 135 -6.63 -7.70 4.59
N GLY A 136 -7.66 -7.22 3.90
CA GLY A 136 -8.74 -6.42 4.52
C GLY A 136 -8.34 -5.01 4.94
N LEU A 137 -7.14 -4.53 4.60
CA LEU A 137 -6.75 -3.15 4.89
C LEU A 137 -7.52 -2.16 4.00
N GLU A 138 -8.51 -1.52 4.60
CA GLU A 138 -9.34 -0.47 4.02
C GLU A 138 -8.95 0.93 4.57
N PRO A 139 -9.34 2.04 3.91
CA PRO A 139 -9.00 3.40 4.35
C PRO A 139 -9.44 3.74 5.77
N GLU A 140 -10.52 3.14 6.25
CA GLU A 140 -11.07 3.34 7.58
C GLU A 140 -10.07 2.92 8.68
N PHE A 141 -9.14 2.00 8.38
CA PHE A 141 -8.10 1.57 9.30
C PHE A 141 -6.87 2.49 9.33
N LEU A 142 -6.81 3.54 8.50
CA LEU A 142 -5.67 4.47 8.47
C LEU A 142 -5.31 5.07 9.85
N PRO A 143 -6.24 5.41 10.76
CA PRO A 143 -5.92 5.80 12.13
C PRO A 143 -5.04 4.78 12.88
N VAL A 144 -5.42 3.50 12.83
CA VAL A 144 -4.66 2.42 13.47
C VAL A 144 -3.33 2.22 12.78
N VAL A 145 -3.30 2.28 11.45
CA VAL A 145 -2.03 2.21 10.71
C VAL A 145 -1.11 3.33 11.14
N ASN A 146 -1.57 4.59 11.16
CA ASN A 146 -0.76 5.74 11.55
C ASN A 146 -0.21 5.62 12.99
N HIS A 147 -0.96 4.96 13.88
CA HIS A 147 -0.52 4.69 15.24
C HIS A 147 0.53 3.56 15.33
N LEU A 148 0.33 2.46 14.61
CA LEU A 148 1.20 1.28 14.67
C LEU A 148 2.44 1.40 13.78
N LEU A 149 2.37 2.17 12.69
CA LEU A 149 3.39 2.24 11.66
C LEU A 149 4.77 2.66 12.18
N PRO A 150 4.92 3.65 13.08
CA PRO A 150 6.23 4.00 13.65
C PRO A 150 6.88 2.81 14.37
N ASN A 151 6.09 2.02 15.10
CA ASN A 151 6.57 0.83 15.81
C ASN A 151 6.88 -0.31 14.83
N ILE A 152 6.10 -0.46 13.77
CA ILE A 152 6.40 -1.43 12.70
C ILE A 152 7.72 -1.05 12.02
N ILE A 153 7.96 0.25 11.79
CA ILE A 153 9.17 0.77 11.16
C ILE A 153 10.39 0.66 12.08
N SER A 154 10.24 0.72 13.41
CA SER A 154 11.36 0.54 14.33
C SER A 154 11.82 -0.91 14.42
N HIS A 155 10.90 -1.88 14.26
CA HIS A 155 11.18 -3.33 14.33
C HIS A 155 11.36 -3.98 12.95
N LYS A 156 11.91 -3.25 11.98
CA LYS A 156 12.07 -3.70 10.57
C LYS A 156 12.85 -5.00 10.38
N GLN A 157 13.79 -5.29 11.27
CA GLN A 157 14.62 -6.50 11.19
C GLN A 157 13.98 -7.72 11.85
N ASP A 158 12.90 -7.53 12.61
CA ASP A 158 12.23 -8.61 13.30
C ASP A 158 11.28 -9.34 12.35
N ALA A 159 11.54 -10.63 12.15
CA ALA A 159 10.68 -11.49 11.34
C ALA A 159 9.26 -11.66 11.94
N HIS A 160 9.13 -11.47 13.25
CA HIS A 160 7.88 -11.60 14.01
C HIS A 160 7.58 -10.28 14.73
N ASP A 161 7.19 -9.27 13.96
CA ASP A 161 6.78 -7.97 14.48
C ASP A 161 5.35 -8.05 15.05
N MET A 162 5.23 -7.92 16.37
CA MET A 162 3.93 -7.99 17.07
C MET A 162 2.95 -6.90 16.64
N HIS A 163 3.43 -5.70 16.29
CA HIS A 163 2.58 -4.60 15.85
C HIS A 163 2.04 -4.85 14.43
N LEU A 164 2.86 -5.46 13.57
CA LEU A 164 2.43 -5.90 12.26
C LEU A 164 1.39 -7.02 12.35
N GLN A 165 1.61 -8.00 13.23
CA GLN A 165 0.64 -9.08 13.48
C GLN A 165 -0.69 -8.50 14.00
N LEU A 166 -0.64 -7.58 14.97
CA LEU A 166 -1.82 -6.90 15.48
C LEU A 166 -2.59 -6.18 14.36
N LEU A 167 -1.90 -5.46 13.48
CA LEU A 167 -2.54 -4.79 12.34
C LEU A 167 -3.24 -5.79 11.40
N GLN A 168 -2.56 -6.90 11.08
CA GLN A 168 -3.14 -7.96 10.25
C GLN A 168 -4.36 -8.62 10.91
N ASP A 169 -4.33 -8.83 12.23
CA ASP A 169 -5.46 -9.39 12.96
C ASP A 169 -6.65 -8.43 13.02
N ILE A 170 -6.40 -7.14 13.29
CA ILE A 170 -7.43 -6.09 13.32
C ILE A 170 -8.12 -6.01 11.96
N THR A 171 -7.35 -5.89 10.89
CA THR A 171 -7.90 -5.75 9.52
C THR A 171 -8.68 -6.98 9.08
N ASN A 172 -8.17 -8.19 9.34
CA ASN A 172 -8.87 -9.43 8.99
C ASN A 172 -10.15 -9.65 9.80
N ARG A 173 -10.13 -9.42 11.11
CA ARG A 173 -11.28 -9.69 11.99
C ARG A 173 -12.37 -8.66 11.86
N LEU A 174 -12.01 -7.41 11.59
CA LEU A 174 -12.97 -6.30 11.62
C LEU A 174 -13.50 -5.90 10.26
N LEU A 175 -12.94 -6.45 9.18
CA LEU A 175 -13.47 -6.28 7.84
C LEU A 175 -14.97 -6.57 7.74
N VAL A 176 -15.46 -7.60 8.46
CA VAL A 176 -16.88 -7.97 8.47
C VAL A 176 -17.78 -6.96 9.19
N PHE A 177 -17.22 -6.18 10.12
CA PHE A 177 -17.94 -5.15 10.88
C PHE A 177 -17.81 -3.77 10.24
N LEU A 178 -17.01 -3.63 9.18
CA LEU A 178 -16.74 -2.36 8.53
C LEU A 178 -18.00 -1.59 8.11
N PRO A 179 -19.05 -2.22 7.55
CA PRO A 179 -20.27 -1.49 7.18
C PRO A 179 -21.01 -0.88 8.38
N GLN A 180 -20.98 -1.57 9.53
CA GLN A 180 -21.58 -1.06 10.77
C GLN A 180 -20.74 0.09 11.33
N LEU A 181 -19.41 -0.08 11.31
CA LEU A 181 -18.47 0.90 11.81
C LEU A 181 -18.46 2.18 10.96
N GLU A 182 -18.62 2.08 9.64
CA GLU A 182 -18.82 3.24 8.75
C GLU A 182 -20.12 3.99 9.08
N ALA A 183 -21.22 3.27 9.29
CA ALA A 183 -22.50 3.88 9.67
C ALA A 183 -22.38 4.64 11.01
N ASP A 184 -21.75 4.02 12.02
CA ASP A 184 -21.53 4.62 13.32
C ASP A 184 -20.61 5.86 13.21
N LEU A 185 -19.50 5.79 12.45
CA LEU A 185 -18.61 6.94 12.21
C LEU A 185 -19.32 8.14 11.58
N THR A 186 -20.18 7.88 10.60
CA THR A 186 -20.91 8.95 9.90
C THR A 186 -22.02 9.58 10.74
N SER A 187 -22.42 8.94 11.85
CA SER A 187 -23.44 9.46 12.77
C SER A 187 -22.90 10.54 13.74
N PHE A 188 -21.57 10.64 13.91
CA PHE A 188 -20.96 11.63 14.79
C PHE A 188 -20.80 12.99 14.07
N LEU A 189 -21.60 13.97 14.49
CA LEU A 189 -21.71 15.29 13.85
C LEU A 189 -20.62 16.30 14.25
N ASP A 190 -19.96 16.12 15.41
CA ASP A 190 -18.96 17.05 15.97
C ASP A 190 -17.69 16.28 16.37
N ALA A 191 -16.57 16.50 15.68
CA ALA A 191 -15.33 15.74 15.90
C ALA A 191 -14.22 16.59 16.52
N PRO A 192 -13.57 16.14 17.61
CA PRO A 192 -12.18 16.51 17.85
C PRO A 192 -11.19 15.47 17.33
N GLU A 193 -11.45 14.16 17.35
CA GLU A 193 -10.45 13.17 16.90
C GLU A 193 -11.09 11.90 16.32
N GLN A 194 -11.20 11.81 14.99
CA GLN A 194 -11.62 10.58 14.28
C GLN A 194 -10.83 9.34 14.72
N ASN A 195 -9.56 9.52 15.12
CA ASN A 195 -8.71 8.47 15.65
C ASN A 195 -9.21 7.93 16.99
N LEU A 196 -9.70 8.79 17.88
CA LEU A 196 -10.16 8.44 19.22
C LEU A 196 -11.53 7.75 19.16
N CYS A 197 -12.41 8.18 18.26
CA CYS A 197 -13.68 7.48 17.97
C CYS A 197 -13.43 6.11 17.34
N PHE A 198 -12.51 5.99 16.38
CA PHE A 198 -12.16 4.70 15.79
C PHE A 198 -11.60 3.72 16.83
N LEU A 199 -10.64 4.17 17.66
CA LEU A 199 -10.11 3.36 18.75
C LEU A 199 -11.16 3.03 19.82
N ALA A 200 -12.08 3.94 20.14
CA ALA A 200 -13.18 3.69 21.07
C ALA A 200 -14.21 2.69 20.53
N MET A 201 -14.52 2.74 19.23
CA MET A 201 -15.39 1.78 18.55
C MET A 201 -14.71 0.42 18.36
N LEU A 202 -13.39 0.36 18.19
CA LEU A 202 -12.65 -0.89 18.24
C LEU A 202 -12.70 -1.49 19.65
N ALA A 203 -12.53 -0.63 20.66
CA ALA A 203 -12.63 -1.01 22.05
C ALA A 203 -14.06 -1.45 22.41
N GLY A 204 -15.14 -0.89 21.86
CA GLY A 204 -16.52 -1.22 22.26
C GLY A 204 -16.90 -2.71 22.17
N PRO A 205 -16.86 -3.35 20.99
CA PRO A 205 -17.13 -4.78 20.82
C PRO A 205 -16.05 -5.68 21.43
N LEU A 206 -14.81 -5.18 21.54
CA LEU A 206 -13.72 -5.90 22.18
C LEU A 206 -13.65 -5.67 23.69
N TYR A 207 -14.40 -4.73 24.26
CA TYR A 207 -14.37 -4.34 25.67
C TYR A 207 -14.77 -5.51 26.57
N PRO A 208 -15.83 -6.29 26.27
CA PRO A 208 -16.15 -7.47 27.06
C PRO A 208 -15.02 -8.51 27.01
N ILE A 209 -14.38 -8.70 25.85
CA ILE A 209 -13.29 -9.66 25.67
C ILE A 209 -12.04 -9.21 26.44
N LEU A 210 -11.68 -7.93 26.35
CA LEU A 210 -10.56 -7.34 27.07
C LEU A 210 -10.82 -7.30 28.58
N HIS A 211 -12.06 -7.06 29.01
CA HIS A 211 -12.46 -7.11 30.42
C HIS A 211 -12.36 -8.53 30.99
N ILE A 212 -12.84 -9.54 30.24
CA ILE A 212 -12.73 -10.96 30.64
C ILE A 212 -11.27 -11.40 30.72
N VAL A 213 -10.43 -11.00 29.77
CA VAL A 213 -8.99 -11.32 29.79
C VAL A 213 -8.30 -10.64 30.99
N ASN A 214 -8.69 -9.43 31.36
CA ASN A 214 -8.14 -8.72 32.52
C ASN A 214 -8.61 -9.30 33.87
N GLU A 215 -9.86 -9.76 33.97
CA GLU A 215 -10.36 -10.51 35.14
C GLU A 215 -9.65 -11.85 35.30
N SER A 216 -9.37 -12.55 34.20
CA SER A 216 -8.63 -13.82 34.21
C SER A 216 -7.19 -13.62 34.70
N HIS A 217 -6.54 -12.52 34.30
CA HIS A 217 -5.18 -12.19 34.70
C HIS A 217 -5.06 -11.73 36.16
N THR A 218 -6.07 -11.02 36.67
CA THR A 218 -6.11 -10.59 38.09
C THR A 218 -6.49 -11.72 39.04
N ALA A 219 -7.32 -12.67 38.61
CA ALA A 219 -7.61 -13.89 39.37
C ALA A 219 -6.38 -14.80 39.56
N LEU A 220 -5.50 -14.87 38.56
CA LEU A 220 -4.24 -15.63 38.63
C LEU A 220 -3.14 -14.97 39.48
N LEU A 221 -3.25 -13.67 39.76
CA LEU A 221 -2.29 -12.94 40.62
C LEU A 221 -2.73 -12.93 42.09
N CYS A 222 -3.97 -13.34 42.39
CA CYS A 222 -4.54 -13.43 43.73
C CYS A 222 -4.78 -14.88 44.20
N SER A 223 -4.26 -15.87 43.47
CA SER A 223 -4.23 -17.31 43.82
C SER A 223 -2.81 -17.80 44.04
#